data_AF-A0A957NKW6-F1
#
_entry.id   AF-A0A957NKW6-F1
#
_cell.length_a   1.000
_cell.length_b   1.000
_cell.length_c   1.000
_cell.angle_alpha   90.00
_cell.angle_beta   90.00
_cell.angle_gamma   90.00
#
_symmetry.space_group_name_H-M   'P 1'
#
loop_
_entity.id
_entity.type
_entity.pdbx_description
1 polymer ?
#
loop_
_entity_poly.entity_id
_entity_poly.type
_entity_poly.pdbx_seq_one_letter_code
_entity_poly.pdbx_strand_id
1 'polypeptide(L)'
;LIYPTHSNIAEELHRYDAEGINVAAYPVRTTLDTDHYAQNCWNQDADKAEQIGLPVAKTICGGCPHRETCVDRGYLSQMIEAKEADVCLATHKRTAVTGFKELTVGRTYISVHEDPLAILRPTLSLNVQGLDEVAQFVTRLLTDPFYLDWYADGSTRDEDGNVTFNEDQIIRRNRIYEALLSLDGMVSDLQSTIDAAEQPTPWTSPVTIDPPRGFEGFLWWAINHSRLRFTESPWQFLLSALNGQIDETLVIVTDHHIKGARQGATQQQKQCVGVIHNNPPNGCVVWINDATADAEYLETLVDGPVHDQTPDGRVPLQHRTQQYVRDITRKTTPGMLLSLVRGLLCKYRDRERIGVITHSNLLPVINRMEPEFSERIVKTTYFGSGDERSSNAWHNECDLILILGTPRVPPSTVITLLAQIGELKAAQTIPKWDVVHWYARTTQGEQKKFEGRGYYDPIWLKAHRAIVRSNLVQAVGRGRGILDNGCDVILLSSDECGLLVIDERVPLLNERLLQVCIKLQHLTARKPNNSIIGKLAVSTSQVANAINAPQRTARQLLSELEQLGLIHRESPRSGWMLTSPAPAHTSTLMEEPIDAN
;
A
#
# COMPACT_ATOMS: atom_id res chain seq x y z
N LEU A 1 -1.30 9.67 19.58
CA LEU A 1 -2.06 9.44 18.34
C LEU A 1 -1.15 8.76 17.32
N ILE A 2 -1.65 7.77 16.60
CA ILE A 2 -0.87 6.93 15.69
C ILE A 2 -1.44 7.07 14.28
N TYR A 3 -0.60 7.48 13.32
CA TYR A 3 -1.00 7.75 11.93
C TYR A 3 -0.18 6.92 10.93
N PRO A 4 -0.68 6.67 9.71
CA PRO A 4 0.01 5.84 8.74
C PRO A 4 1.39 6.37 8.31
N THR A 5 1.50 7.69 8.10
CA THR A 5 2.69 8.33 7.51
C THR A 5 3.11 9.61 8.24
N HIS A 6 4.35 10.05 8.01
CA HIS A 6 4.85 11.33 8.51
C HIS A 6 4.14 12.54 7.88
N SER A 7 3.63 12.42 6.66
CA SER A 7 2.84 13.49 6.04
C SER A 7 1.54 13.74 6.80
N ASN A 8 0.84 12.67 7.21
CA ASN A 8 -0.36 12.80 8.05
C ASN A 8 -0.03 13.43 9.42
N ILE A 9 1.12 13.06 10.00
CA ILE A 9 1.58 13.63 11.26
C ILE A 9 1.85 15.14 11.10
N ALA A 10 2.47 15.58 10.00
CA ALA A 10 2.76 16.99 9.77
C ALA A 10 1.47 17.84 9.67
N GLU A 11 0.43 17.34 9.00
CA GLU A 11 -0.88 17.98 8.94
C GLU A 11 -1.48 18.16 10.35
N GLU A 12 -1.38 17.13 11.19
CA GLU A 12 -1.94 17.15 12.54
C GLU A 12 -1.11 18.00 13.51
N LEU A 13 0.22 17.98 13.40
CA LEU A 13 1.10 18.89 14.17
C LEU A 13 0.64 20.34 14.00
N HIS A 14 0.45 20.79 12.76
CA HIS A 14 0.00 22.16 12.47
C HIS A 14 -1.38 22.46 13.07
N ARG A 15 -2.30 21.48 13.08
CA ARG A 15 -3.62 21.66 13.69
C ARG A 15 -3.55 21.83 15.20
N TYR A 16 -2.78 20.99 15.90
CA TYR A 16 -2.64 21.09 17.36
C TYR A 16 -1.85 22.34 17.78
N ASP A 17 -0.81 22.70 17.02
CA ASP A 17 -0.03 23.93 17.24
C ASP A 17 -0.89 25.19 17.08
N ALA A 18 -1.77 25.23 16.07
CA ALA A 18 -2.71 26.33 15.87
C ALA A 18 -3.70 26.52 17.04
N GLU A 19 -3.98 25.45 17.80
CA GLU A 19 -4.82 25.47 19.00
C GLU A 19 -4.01 25.68 20.30
N GLY A 20 -2.68 25.89 20.19
CA GLY A 20 -1.79 26.09 21.33
C GLY A 20 -1.60 24.84 22.20
N ILE A 21 -1.87 23.65 21.67
CA ILE A 21 -1.69 22.38 22.38
C ILE A 21 -0.23 21.93 22.22
N ASN A 22 0.43 21.61 23.33
CA ASN A 22 1.79 21.07 23.34
C ASN A 22 1.80 19.68 22.67
N VAL A 23 2.17 19.67 21.40
CA VAL A 23 2.21 18.48 20.55
C VAL A 23 3.63 18.26 20.06
N ALA A 24 4.06 17.00 20.05
CA ALA A 24 5.31 16.63 19.41
C ALA A 24 5.20 15.27 18.73
N ALA A 25 5.95 15.12 17.64
CA ALA A 25 5.99 13.89 16.86
C ALA A 25 7.31 13.17 17.07
N TYR A 26 7.25 11.83 17.07
CA TYR A 26 8.47 11.05 16.98
C TYR A 26 9.18 11.32 15.65
N PRO A 27 10.49 11.67 15.68
CA PRO A 27 11.19 12.10 14.49
C PRO A 27 11.54 10.92 13.57
N VAL A 28 11.67 11.20 12.27
CA VAL A 28 12.44 10.35 11.36
C VAL A 28 13.91 10.52 11.70
N ARG A 29 14.64 9.43 11.93
CA ARG A 29 16.10 9.50 12.07
C ARG A 29 16.71 9.71 10.68
N THR A 30 17.47 10.78 10.50
CA THR A 30 18.20 11.02 9.25
C THR A 30 19.63 11.50 9.53
N THR A 31 20.57 10.98 8.75
CA THR A 31 21.98 11.37 8.79
C THR A 31 22.34 12.47 7.82
N LEU A 32 21.42 12.85 6.93
CA LEU A 32 21.61 13.85 5.89
C LEU A 32 20.40 14.79 5.87
N ASP A 33 20.63 16.02 5.45
CA ASP A 33 19.55 16.92 5.07
C ASP A 33 18.89 16.42 3.78
N THR A 34 17.56 16.43 3.77
CA THR A 34 16.73 16.09 2.61
C THR A 34 15.70 17.21 2.40
N ASP A 35 15.01 17.21 1.26
CA ASP A 35 13.94 18.19 0.98
C ASP A 35 12.80 18.16 2.03
N HIS A 36 12.70 17.07 2.80
CA HIS A 36 11.61 16.84 3.76
C HIS A 36 12.05 16.83 5.22
N TYR A 37 13.32 16.53 5.51
CA TYR A 37 13.82 16.31 6.86
C TYR A 37 15.23 16.88 7.02
N ALA A 38 15.43 17.65 8.09
CA ALA A 38 16.75 18.10 8.51
C ALA A 38 17.53 16.98 9.21
N GLN A 39 18.85 16.98 9.07
CA GLN A 39 19.77 16.08 9.76
C GLN A 39 19.55 16.16 11.28
N ASN A 40 19.31 15.01 11.91
CA ASN A 40 19.19 14.90 13.37
C ASN A 40 20.07 13.79 13.97
N CYS A 41 20.82 13.05 13.15
CA CYS A 41 21.76 12.03 13.58
C CYS A 41 23.12 12.24 12.90
N TRP A 42 24.20 12.43 13.66
CA TRP A 42 25.54 12.64 13.09
C TRP A 42 26.36 11.36 12.94
N ASN A 43 25.80 10.20 13.30
CA ASN A 43 26.50 8.92 13.20
C ASN A 43 26.08 8.17 11.94
N GLN A 44 26.93 8.17 10.91
CA GLN A 44 26.68 7.49 9.63
C GLN A 44 26.53 5.97 9.76
N ASP A 45 27.07 5.37 10.83
CA ASP A 45 26.89 3.94 11.08
C ASP A 45 25.45 3.61 11.48
N ALA A 46 24.65 4.60 11.91
CA ALA A 46 23.25 4.40 12.25
C ALA A 46 22.42 3.90 11.06
N ASP A 47 22.66 4.42 9.85
CA ASP A 47 21.96 3.97 8.65
C ASP A 47 22.32 2.54 8.29
N LYS A 48 23.61 2.18 8.43
CA LYS A 48 24.09 0.84 8.13
C LYS A 48 23.51 -0.18 9.12
N ALA A 49 23.48 0.13 10.42
CA ALA A 49 22.88 -0.75 11.42
C ALA A 49 21.38 -0.94 11.16
N GLU A 50 20.65 0.14 10.89
CA GLU A 50 19.22 0.06 10.58
C GLU A 50 18.97 -0.73 9.29
N GLN A 51 19.79 -0.52 8.26
CA GLN A 51 19.69 -1.24 6.98
C GLN A 51 19.80 -2.76 7.15
N ILE A 52 20.66 -3.22 8.06
CA ILE A 52 20.82 -4.66 8.33
C ILE A 52 19.85 -5.19 9.39
N GLY A 53 18.95 -4.35 9.91
CA GLY A 53 17.91 -4.74 10.87
C GLY A 53 18.36 -4.73 12.33
N LEU A 54 19.47 -4.05 12.67
CA LEU A 54 19.90 -3.86 14.06
C LEU A 54 19.30 -2.57 14.67
N PRO A 55 18.77 -2.63 15.90
CA PRO A 55 18.18 -1.47 16.55
C PRO A 55 19.24 -0.43 16.95
N VAL A 56 19.29 0.69 16.22
CA VAL A 56 20.27 1.78 16.36
C VAL A 56 20.51 2.20 17.82
N ALA A 57 19.45 2.31 18.63
CA ALA A 57 19.54 2.72 20.02
C ALA A 57 20.35 1.74 20.90
N LYS A 58 20.20 0.44 20.67
CA LYS A 58 20.94 -0.61 21.40
C LYS A 58 22.33 -0.87 20.81
N THR A 59 22.47 -0.63 19.53
CA THR A 59 23.68 -0.98 18.77
C THR A 59 24.73 0.14 18.79
N ILE A 60 24.31 1.39 18.57
CA ILE A 60 25.22 2.50 18.25
C ILE A 60 25.16 3.62 19.30
N CYS A 61 23.95 3.98 19.78
CA CYS A 61 23.80 5.18 20.60
C CYS A 61 24.59 5.16 21.90
N GLY A 62 24.81 3.98 22.50
CA GLY A 62 25.50 3.85 23.80
C GLY A 62 26.97 4.33 23.78
N GLY A 63 27.68 4.11 22.68
CA GLY A 63 29.09 4.51 22.48
C GLY A 63 29.28 5.61 21.43
N CYS A 64 28.20 6.28 21.03
CA CYS A 64 28.24 7.26 19.95
C CYS A 64 29.04 8.52 20.36
N PRO A 65 30.05 8.95 19.57
CA PRO A 65 30.83 10.16 19.88
C PRO A 65 30.00 11.44 19.80
N HIS A 66 28.87 11.42 19.10
CA HIS A 66 27.95 12.56 18.95
C HIS A 66 26.78 12.50 19.94
N ARG A 67 26.84 11.66 20.97
CA ARG A 67 25.71 11.45 21.89
C ARG A 67 25.29 12.73 22.59
N GLU A 68 26.24 13.53 23.08
CA GLU A 68 25.95 14.80 23.75
C GLU A 68 25.20 15.76 22.82
N THR A 69 25.70 15.99 21.61
CA THR A 69 25.01 16.79 20.58
C THR A 69 23.62 16.23 20.25
N CYS A 70 23.47 14.89 20.22
CA CYS A 70 22.21 14.23 19.91
C CYS A 70 21.16 14.39 21.00
N VAL A 71 21.59 14.39 22.27
CA VAL A 71 20.74 14.64 23.44
C VAL A 71 20.36 16.11 23.54
N ASP A 72 21.26 17.02 23.18
CA ASP A 72 21.02 18.47 23.21
C ASP A 72 20.04 18.91 22.12
N ARG A 73 20.29 18.52 20.86
CA ARG A 73 19.57 19.09 19.70
C ARG A 73 19.37 18.13 18.52
N GLY A 74 19.53 16.83 18.74
CA GLY A 74 19.39 15.81 17.69
C GLY A 74 18.22 14.88 17.89
N TYR A 75 18.33 13.70 17.30
CA TYR A 75 17.31 12.65 17.32
C TYR A 75 16.90 12.26 18.74
N LEU A 76 17.84 12.18 19.69
CA LEU A 76 17.51 11.82 21.07
C LEU A 76 16.75 12.94 21.78
N SER A 77 17.08 14.22 21.54
CA SER A 77 16.32 15.36 22.10
C SER A 77 14.88 15.36 21.58
N GLN A 78 14.70 15.21 20.26
CA GLN A 78 13.38 15.13 19.62
C GLN A 78 12.55 13.92 20.11
N MET A 79 13.21 12.80 20.41
CA MET A 79 12.56 11.63 21.01
C MET A 79 12.10 11.87 22.46
N ILE A 80 12.86 12.66 23.23
CA ILE A 80 12.49 13.06 24.60
C ILE A 80 11.32 14.04 24.54
N GLU A 81 11.40 15.05 23.68
CA GLU A 81 10.32 16.02 23.44
C GLU A 81 9.00 15.32 23.07
N ALA A 82 9.02 14.37 22.13
CA ALA A 82 7.86 13.57 21.77
C ALA A 82 7.27 12.78 22.96
N LYS A 83 8.11 12.30 23.88
CA LYS A 83 7.67 11.55 25.07
C LYS A 83 7.05 12.46 26.12
N GLU A 84 7.56 13.68 26.25
CA GLU A 84 7.16 14.67 27.27
C GLU A 84 5.97 15.55 26.84
N ALA A 85 5.68 15.66 25.54
CA ALA A 85 4.56 16.46 25.04
C ALA A 85 3.17 15.99 25.50
N ASP A 86 2.20 16.89 25.65
CA ASP A 86 0.83 16.52 26.07
C ASP A 86 0.15 15.62 25.02
N VAL A 87 0.39 15.89 23.74
CA VAL A 87 -0.04 15.04 22.62
C VAL A 87 1.18 14.51 21.88
N CYS A 88 1.36 13.19 21.92
CA CYS A 88 2.44 12.51 21.19
C CYS A 88 1.93 11.91 19.88
N LEU A 89 2.60 12.18 18.77
CA LEU A 89 2.28 11.63 17.44
C LEU A 89 3.32 10.59 17.01
N ALA A 90 2.85 9.43 16.55
CA ALA A 90 3.71 8.32 16.08
C ALA A 90 3.20 7.76 14.75
N THR A 91 4.09 7.14 13.97
CA THR A 91 3.69 6.43 12.75
C THR A 91 3.28 4.98 13.04
N HIS A 92 2.52 4.36 12.12
CA HIS A 92 2.25 2.92 12.14
C HIS A 92 3.54 2.12 12.17
N LYS A 93 4.50 2.47 11.28
CA LYS A 93 5.80 1.80 11.20
C LYS A 93 6.57 1.87 12.52
N ARG A 94 6.57 3.02 13.20
CA ARG A 94 7.22 3.14 14.51
C ARG A 94 6.55 2.21 15.53
N THR A 95 5.22 2.28 15.63
CA THR A 95 4.47 1.48 16.60
C THR A 95 4.60 -0.02 16.34
N ALA A 96 4.64 -0.43 15.07
CA ALA A 96 4.91 -1.80 14.66
C ALA A 96 6.25 -2.33 15.21
N VAL A 97 7.29 -1.49 15.20
CA VAL A 97 8.65 -1.86 15.65
C VAL A 97 8.81 -1.77 17.16
N THR A 98 8.28 -0.71 17.80
CA THR A 98 8.47 -0.47 19.25
C THR A 98 7.40 -1.12 20.13
N GLY A 99 6.28 -1.52 19.54
CA GLY A 99 5.07 -1.96 20.23
C GLY A 99 4.33 -0.82 20.94
N PHE A 100 3.14 -1.12 21.45
CA PHE A 100 2.36 -0.17 22.26
C PHE A 100 3.02 0.15 23.60
N LYS A 101 3.78 -0.78 24.17
CA LYS A 101 4.37 -0.64 25.51
C LYS A 101 5.24 0.61 25.63
N GLU A 102 6.02 0.96 24.61
CA GLU A 102 6.83 2.19 24.64
C GLU A 102 5.97 3.45 24.53
N LEU A 103 4.93 3.43 23.69
CA LEU A 103 4.08 4.60 23.41
C LEU A 103 3.08 4.92 24.54
N THR A 104 2.84 3.97 25.43
CA THR A 104 1.80 4.03 26.47
C THR A 104 2.34 4.48 27.82
N VAL A 105 3.66 4.65 27.95
CA VAL A 105 4.30 5.12 29.18
C VAL A 105 3.75 6.50 29.54
N GLY A 106 3.03 6.58 30.66
CA GLY A 106 2.42 7.82 31.15
C GLY A 106 1.16 8.27 30.37
N ARG A 107 0.56 7.40 29.55
CA ARG A 107 -0.62 7.73 28.73
C ARG A 107 -1.82 6.86 29.11
N THR A 108 -3.01 7.45 29.09
CA THR A 108 -4.28 6.76 29.38
C THR A 108 -5.13 6.51 28.12
N TYR A 109 -4.77 7.14 27.00
CA TYR A 109 -5.52 7.10 25.76
C TYR A 109 -4.59 7.02 24.54
N ILE A 110 -4.95 6.16 23.58
CA ILE A 110 -4.33 6.06 22.27
C ILE A 110 -5.41 6.02 21.21
N SER A 111 -5.21 6.78 20.14
CA SER A 111 -5.99 6.69 18.92
C SER A 111 -5.10 6.14 17.81
N VAL A 112 -5.50 5.04 17.18
CA VAL A 112 -4.91 4.48 15.96
C VAL A 112 -5.79 4.91 14.79
N HIS A 113 -5.20 5.52 13.77
CA HIS A 113 -5.92 6.00 12.59
C HIS A 113 -5.66 5.10 11.39
N GLU A 114 -6.72 4.65 10.71
CA GLU A 114 -6.70 3.65 9.63
C GLU A 114 -6.42 2.21 10.10
N ASP A 115 -6.16 1.32 9.14
CA ASP A 115 -5.97 -0.12 9.32
C ASP A 115 -4.88 -0.43 10.39
N PRO A 116 -5.27 -1.05 11.52
CA PRO A 116 -4.37 -1.33 12.63
C PRO A 116 -3.58 -2.64 12.45
N LEU A 117 -3.82 -3.43 11.40
CA LEU A 117 -3.24 -4.76 11.23
C LEU A 117 -1.72 -4.76 11.37
N ALA A 118 -1.06 -3.83 10.68
CA ALA A 118 0.40 -3.72 10.70
C ALA A 118 0.96 -3.30 12.07
N ILE A 119 0.12 -2.78 12.97
CA ILE A 119 0.50 -2.39 14.33
C ILE A 119 0.25 -3.54 15.30
N LEU A 120 -0.92 -4.19 15.21
CA LEU A 120 -1.36 -5.27 16.11
C LEU A 120 -0.68 -6.62 15.81
N ARG A 121 -0.40 -6.87 14.54
CA ARG A 121 0.23 -8.09 14.01
C ARG A 121 1.37 -7.74 13.05
N PRO A 122 2.41 -7.00 13.47
CA PRO A 122 3.50 -6.66 12.57
C PRO A 122 4.22 -7.90 12.10
N THR A 123 4.66 -7.86 10.85
CA THR A 123 5.40 -8.95 10.22
C THR A 123 6.86 -8.59 10.08
N LEU A 124 7.70 -9.58 10.32
CA LEU A 124 9.11 -9.58 9.98
C LEU A 124 9.35 -10.61 8.90
N SER A 125 10.14 -10.26 7.89
CA SER A 125 10.45 -11.17 6.78
C SER A 125 11.94 -11.48 6.75
N LEU A 126 12.28 -12.71 6.40
CA LEU A 126 13.65 -13.18 6.21
C LEU A 126 13.73 -14.01 4.93
N ASN A 127 14.55 -13.59 3.97
CA ASN A 127 14.81 -14.38 2.77
C ASN A 127 15.95 -15.37 3.00
N VAL A 128 16.03 -16.39 2.14
CA VAL A 128 17.07 -17.44 2.21
C VAL A 128 18.47 -16.86 2.16
N GLN A 129 18.72 -15.87 1.29
CA GLN A 129 20.03 -15.23 1.19
C GLN A 129 20.45 -14.56 2.50
N GLY A 130 19.55 -13.81 3.13
CA GLY A 130 19.83 -13.18 4.42
C GLY A 130 20.12 -14.20 5.53
N LEU A 131 19.46 -15.37 5.51
CA LEU A 131 19.73 -16.46 6.44
C LEU A 131 21.12 -17.07 6.20
N ASP A 132 21.50 -17.35 4.94
CA ASP A 132 22.81 -17.89 4.58
C ASP A 132 23.95 -16.94 4.96
N GLU A 133 23.77 -15.63 4.73
CA GLU A 133 24.73 -14.60 5.12
C GLU A 133 24.95 -14.60 6.65
N VAL A 134 23.88 -14.78 7.44
CA VAL A 134 23.98 -14.88 8.90
C VAL A 134 24.59 -16.20 9.35
N ALA A 135 24.23 -17.33 8.75
CA ALA A 135 24.79 -18.64 9.08
C ALA A 135 26.32 -18.67 8.93
N GLN A 136 26.83 -18.13 7.81
CA GLN A 136 28.27 -17.99 7.58
C GLN A 136 28.92 -17.07 8.61
N PHE A 137 28.26 -15.97 8.95
CA PHE A 137 28.77 -15.04 9.94
C PHE A 137 28.84 -15.65 11.34
N VAL A 138 27.77 -16.29 11.81
CA VAL A 138 27.71 -16.94 13.13
C VAL A 138 28.74 -18.06 13.24
N THR A 139 28.86 -18.92 12.21
CA THR A 139 29.90 -19.95 12.14
C THR A 139 31.28 -19.33 12.31
N ARG A 140 31.56 -18.20 11.65
CA ARG A 140 32.83 -17.49 11.79
C ARG A 140 33.05 -16.96 13.21
N LEU A 141 32.04 -16.37 13.84
CA LEU A 141 32.15 -15.88 15.23
C LEU A 141 32.46 -17.01 16.23
N LEU A 142 31.99 -18.21 15.95
CA LEU A 142 32.19 -19.38 16.81
C LEU A 142 33.50 -20.13 16.55
N THR A 143 34.17 -19.89 15.42
CA THR A 143 35.35 -20.67 15.00
C THR A 143 36.64 -19.86 14.88
N ASP A 144 36.56 -18.57 14.57
CA ASP A 144 37.73 -17.70 14.39
C ASP A 144 38.19 -17.15 15.77
N PRO A 145 39.41 -17.51 16.24
CA PRO A 145 39.92 -17.08 17.54
C PRO A 145 39.85 -15.57 17.77
N PHE A 146 39.95 -14.76 16.71
CA PHE A 146 39.86 -13.31 16.81
C PHE A 146 38.56 -12.83 17.49
N TYR A 147 37.43 -13.48 17.22
CA TYR A 147 36.14 -13.10 17.81
C TYR A 147 35.91 -13.75 19.18
N LEU A 148 36.45 -14.94 19.39
CA LEU A 148 36.38 -15.63 20.69
C LEU A 148 37.20 -14.90 21.77
N ASP A 149 38.29 -14.24 21.36
CA ASP A 149 39.17 -13.45 22.22
C ASP A 149 38.72 -11.99 22.42
N TRP A 150 37.49 -11.62 22.01
CA TRP A 150 36.96 -10.24 22.07
C TRP A 150 37.02 -9.58 23.46
N TYR A 151 36.97 -10.36 24.55
CA TYR A 151 37.16 -9.88 25.93
C TYR A 151 38.50 -10.29 26.56
N ALA A 152 39.44 -10.80 25.76
CA ALA A 152 40.60 -11.55 26.25
C ALA A 152 40.16 -12.65 27.25
N ASP A 153 41.08 -13.15 28.06
CA ASP A 153 40.79 -13.98 29.25
C ASP A 153 40.22 -13.17 30.43
N GLY A 154 39.70 -11.96 30.17
CA GLY A 154 39.29 -10.99 31.19
C GLY A 154 40.48 -10.31 31.86
N SER A 155 41.70 -10.47 31.34
CA SER A 155 42.87 -9.83 31.92
C SER A 155 43.16 -8.45 31.33
N THR A 156 43.42 -7.48 32.20
CA THR A 156 43.91 -6.14 31.86
C THR A 156 45.24 -5.91 32.55
N ARG A 157 46.23 -5.36 31.82
CA ARG A 157 47.48 -4.92 32.43
C ARG A 157 47.36 -3.46 32.86
N ASP A 158 47.65 -3.18 34.11
CA ASP A 158 47.77 -1.79 34.59
C ASP A 158 49.06 -1.13 34.06
N GLU A 159 49.25 0.15 34.37
CA GLU A 159 50.42 0.93 33.95
C GLU A 159 51.75 0.34 34.45
N ASP A 160 51.71 -0.47 35.51
CA ASP A 160 52.86 -1.17 36.12
C ASP A 160 53.06 -2.58 35.53
N GLY A 161 52.20 -3.01 34.60
CA GLY A 161 52.26 -4.32 33.95
C GLY A 161 51.66 -5.47 34.76
N ASN A 162 50.99 -5.20 35.88
CA ASN A 162 50.29 -6.23 36.66
C ASN A 162 49.02 -6.66 35.95
N VAL A 163 48.81 -7.96 35.92
CA VAL A 163 47.61 -8.58 35.33
C VAL A 163 46.48 -8.52 36.35
N THR A 164 45.44 -7.76 36.05
CA THR A 164 44.19 -7.68 36.81
C THR A 164 43.10 -8.44 36.06
N PHE A 165 42.32 -9.27 36.77
CA PHE A 165 41.22 -10.02 36.15
C PHE A 165 39.89 -9.31 36.43
N ASN A 166 39.14 -9.03 35.37
CA ASN A 166 37.81 -8.46 35.44
C ASN A 166 36.78 -9.58 35.29
N GLU A 167 36.27 -10.07 36.42
CA GLU A 167 35.28 -11.15 36.47
C GLU A 167 34.01 -10.82 35.68
N ASP A 168 33.55 -9.57 35.71
CA ASP A 168 32.38 -9.11 34.97
C ASP A 168 32.57 -9.22 33.44
N GLN A 169 33.78 -8.97 32.94
CA GLN A 169 34.10 -9.14 31.52
C GLN A 169 34.04 -10.61 31.11
N ILE A 170 34.54 -11.53 31.94
CA ILE A 170 34.49 -12.97 31.67
C ILE A 170 33.03 -13.45 31.65
N ILE A 171 32.22 -13.03 32.63
CA ILE A 171 30.79 -13.37 32.68
C ILE A 171 30.08 -12.82 31.44
N ARG A 172 30.35 -11.58 31.06
CA ARG A 172 29.75 -10.97 29.86
C ARG A 172 30.14 -11.71 28.57
N ARG A 173 31.41 -12.10 28.44
CA ARG A 173 31.91 -12.91 27.32
C ARG A 173 31.18 -14.25 27.24
N ASN A 174 31.10 -14.98 28.35
CA ASN A 174 30.46 -16.29 28.39
C ASN A 174 28.97 -16.20 28.01
N ARG A 175 28.25 -15.19 28.51
CA ARG A 175 26.85 -14.95 28.13
C ARG A 175 26.67 -14.63 26.65
N ILE A 176 27.56 -13.83 26.06
CA ILE A 176 27.53 -13.54 24.62
C ILE A 176 27.81 -14.82 23.81
N TYR A 177 28.77 -15.64 24.25
CA TYR A 177 29.07 -16.91 23.61
C TYR A 177 27.88 -17.90 23.67
N GLU A 178 27.22 -18.03 24.82
CA GLU A 178 25.97 -18.81 24.97
C GLU A 178 24.86 -18.33 24.04
N ALA A 179 24.73 -17.00 23.87
CA ALA A 179 23.77 -16.42 22.94
C ALA A 179 24.13 -16.71 21.48
N LEU A 180 25.41 -16.73 21.11
CA LEU A 180 25.85 -17.13 19.77
C LEU A 180 25.59 -18.60 19.48
N LEU A 181 25.82 -19.51 20.44
CA LEU A 181 25.49 -20.92 20.28
C LEU A 181 23.99 -21.15 20.09
N SER A 182 23.16 -20.41 20.85
CA SER A 182 21.71 -20.47 20.71
C SER A 182 21.26 -19.95 19.33
N LEU A 183 21.86 -18.84 18.88
CA LEU A 183 21.61 -18.29 17.54
C LEU A 183 22.02 -19.26 16.42
N ASP A 184 23.16 -19.92 16.54
CA ASP A 184 23.65 -20.92 15.57
C ASP A 184 22.70 -22.12 15.44
N GLY A 185 22.25 -22.67 16.57
CA GLY A 185 21.28 -23.76 16.60
C GLY A 185 19.95 -23.37 15.97
N MET A 186 19.44 -22.16 16.28
CA MET A 186 18.22 -21.62 15.68
C MET A 186 18.34 -21.41 14.17
N VAL A 187 19.47 -20.84 13.71
CA VAL A 187 19.72 -20.60 12.29
C VAL A 187 19.82 -21.92 11.51
N SER A 188 20.52 -22.91 12.06
CA SER A 188 20.67 -24.23 11.44
C SER A 188 19.34 -24.97 11.31
N ASP A 189 18.51 -24.93 12.36
CA ASP A 189 17.18 -25.54 12.37
C ASP A 189 16.23 -24.86 11.36
N LEU A 190 16.24 -23.52 11.32
CA LEU A 190 15.46 -22.77 10.34
C LEU A 190 15.90 -23.07 8.91
N GLN A 191 17.21 -23.12 8.65
CA GLN A 191 17.75 -23.46 7.33
C GLN A 191 17.33 -24.86 6.89
N SER A 192 17.44 -25.84 7.78
CA SER A 192 16.97 -27.21 7.52
C SER A 192 15.47 -27.26 7.23
N THR A 193 14.66 -26.49 7.96
CA THR A 193 13.20 -26.40 7.74
C THR A 193 12.88 -25.77 6.39
N ILE A 194 13.55 -24.66 6.03
CA ILE A 194 13.39 -24.01 4.73
C ILE A 194 13.75 -24.99 3.61
N ASP A 195 14.87 -25.69 3.71
CA ASP A 195 15.34 -26.62 2.67
C ASP A 195 14.34 -27.76 2.47
N ALA A 196 13.81 -28.33 3.56
CA ALA A 196 12.83 -29.41 3.52
C ALA A 196 11.41 -28.98 3.09
N ALA A 197 11.06 -27.70 3.21
CA ALA A 197 9.71 -27.22 2.92
C ALA A 197 9.37 -27.28 1.42
N GLU A 198 8.36 -28.06 1.05
CA GLU A 198 7.78 -28.09 -0.31
C GLU A 198 6.51 -27.23 -0.44
N GLN A 199 5.90 -26.91 0.70
CA GLN A 199 4.68 -26.10 0.84
C GLN A 199 4.84 -25.16 2.04
N PRO A 200 3.98 -24.13 2.19
CA PRO A 200 4.07 -23.27 3.35
C PRO A 200 4.00 -24.09 4.65
N THR A 201 4.95 -23.91 5.55
CA THR A 201 5.19 -24.80 6.70
C THR A 201 5.44 -23.97 7.96
N PRO A 202 4.69 -24.18 9.05
CA PRO A 202 4.93 -23.49 10.32
C PRO A 202 6.32 -23.82 10.86
N TRP A 203 6.95 -22.84 11.49
CA TRP A 203 8.21 -23.01 12.20
C TRP A 203 8.09 -22.43 13.61
N THR A 204 8.86 -22.98 14.53
CA THR A 204 8.96 -22.47 15.89
C THR A 204 10.43 -22.49 16.26
N SER A 205 10.92 -21.41 16.86
CA SER A 205 12.31 -21.37 17.29
C SER A 205 12.59 -22.53 18.27
N PRO A 206 13.63 -23.34 18.03
CA PRO A 206 13.98 -24.44 18.94
C PRO A 206 14.55 -23.91 20.27
N VAL A 207 14.95 -22.63 20.32
CA VAL A 207 15.54 -21.99 21.48
C VAL A 207 15.05 -20.55 21.61
N THR A 208 14.78 -20.14 22.84
CA THR A 208 14.42 -18.76 23.18
C THR A 208 15.24 -18.33 24.39
N ILE A 209 15.93 -17.19 24.28
CA ILE A 209 16.75 -16.61 25.33
C ILE A 209 16.58 -15.10 25.37
N ASP A 210 16.73 -14.48 26.54
CA ASP A 210 16.88 -13.02 26.61
C ASP A 210 18.34 -12.68 26.28
N PRO A 211 18.63 -12.01 25.13
CA PRO A 211 20.01 -11.74 24.76
C PRO A 211 20.72 -10.87 25.80
N PRO A 212 22.00 -11.15 26.13
CA PRO A 212 22.71 -10.41 27.15
C PRO A 212 22.89 -8.94 26.75
N ARG A 213 23.00 -8.07 27.76
CA ARG A 213 23.19 -6.63 27.53
C ARG A 213 24.38 -6.34 26.60
N GLY A 214 24.10 -5.63 25.52
CA GLY A 214 25.09 -5.23 24.52
C GLY A 214 25.41 -6.30 23.49
N PHE A 215 24.60 -7.36 23.39
CA PHE A 215 24.71 -8.36 22.33
C PHE A 215 24.61 -7.74 20.94
N GLU A 216 23.64 -6.85 20.69
CA GLU A 216 23.49 -6.17 19.40
C GLU A 216 24.69 -5.26 19.08
N GLY A 217 25.27 -4.62 20.10
CA GLY A 217 26.49 -3.84 19.96
C GLY A 217 27.72 -4.70 19.63
N PHE A 218 27.81 -5.90 20.22
CA PHE A 218 28.84 -6.89 19.86
C PHE A 218 28.67 -7.38 18.42
N LEU A 219 27.46 -7.74 18.00
CA LEU A 219 27.18 -8.15 16.62
C LEU A 219 27.61 -7.05 15.65
N TRP A 220 27.23 -5.81 15.89
CA TRP A 220 27.63 -4.67 15.05
C TRP A 220 29.14 -4.48 14.96
N TRP A 221 29.85 -4.56 16.08
CA TRP A 221 31.29 -4.53 16.07
C TRP A 221 31.86 -5.65 15.18
N ALA A 222 31.40 -6.89 15.41
CA ALA A 222 31.93 -8.06 14.73
C ALA A 222 31.63 -8.03 13.23
N ILE A 223 30.46 -7.55 12.82
CA ILE A 223 30.09 -7.34 11.42
C ILE A 223 31.09 -6.38 10.75
N ASN A 224 31.38 -5.25 11.36
CA ASN A 224 32.32 -4.27 10.82
C ASN A 224 33.76 -4.81 10.69
N HIS A 225 34.15 -5.75 11.55
CA HIS A 225 35.48 -6.38 11.50
C HIS A 225 35.55 -7.56 10.53
N SER A 226 34.43 -8.25 10.32
CA SER A 226 34.34 -9.40 9.41
C SER A 226 34.45 -9.04 7.93
N ARG A 227 34.20 -7.77 7.59
CA ARG A 227 34.03 -7.25 6.21
C ARG A 227 32.91 -7.94 5.42
N LEU A 228 32.04 -8.70 6.09
CA LEU A 228 30.82 -9.22 5.48
C LEU A 228 29.86 -8.06 5.22
N ARG A 229 29.12 -8.16 4.12
CA ARG A 229 28.08 -7.21 3.75
C ARG A 229 26.77 -7.96 3.76
N PHE A 230 25.83 -7.46 4.55
CA PHE A 230 24.46 -7.92 4.49
C PHE A 230 23.72 -7.09 3.45
N THR A 231 23.02 -7.77 2.55
CA THR A 231 22.25 -7.11 1.50
C THR A 231 20.82 -6.79 1.92
N GLU A 232 20.37 -7.41 3.01
CA GLU A 232 19.02 -7.34 3.56
C GLU A 232 19.05 -7.03 5.07
N SER A 233 17.88 -7.10 5.73
CA SER A 233 17.72 -6.82 7.17
C SER A 233 17.45 -8.09 8.02
N PRO A 234 18.30 -9.15 7.94
CA PRO A 234 17.99 -10.44 8.55
C PRO A 234 17.94 -10.39 10.09
N TRP A 235 18.68 -9.45 10.70
CA TRP A 235 18.83 -9.37 12.15
C TRP A 235 17.54 -9.04 12.88
N GLN A 236 16.63 -8.29 12.25
CA GLN A 236 15.36 -7.95 12.90
C GLN A 236 14.53 -9.20 13.15
N PHE A 237 14.41 -10.08 12.15
CA PHE A 237 13.73 -11.37 12.28
C PHE A 237 14.44 -12.26 13.29
N LEU A 238 15.75 -12.48 13.11
CA LEU A 238 16.49 -13.46 13.91
C LEU A 238 16.59 -13.08 15.39
N LEU A 239 16.79 -11.80 15.71
CA LEU A 239 16.82 -11.35 17.10
C LEU A 239 15.44 -11.41 17.75
N SER A 240 14.37 -11.16 16.98
CA SER A 240 12.98 -11.27 17.47
C SER A 240 12.55 -12.74 17.64
N ALA A 241 13.08 -13.65 16.82
CA ALA A 241 12.89 -15.09 17.00
C ALA A 241 13.65 -15.57 18.25
N LEU A 242 14.92 -15.18 18.37
CA LEU A 242 15.80 -15.59 19.47
C LEU A 242 15.28 -15.13 20.83
N ASN A 243 14.70 -13.93 20.92
CA ASN A 243 14.15 -13.38 22.16
C ASN A 243 12.68 -13.77 22.42
N GLY A 244 12.06 -14.57 21.54
CA GLY A 244 10.69 -15.05 21.70
C GLY A 244 9.62 -13.97 21.49
N GLN A 245 9.94 -12.89 20.75
CA GLN A 245 8.96 -11.87 20.37
C GLN A 245 8.08 -12.27 19.18
N ILE A 246 8.49 -13.29 18.41
CA ILE A 246 7.69 -13.82 17.30
C ILE A 246 6.79 -14.94 17.83
N ASP A 247 5.48 -14.71 17.77
CA ASP A 247 4.46 -15.66 18.23
C ASP A 247 4.23 -16.77 17.20
N GLU A 248 4.13 -16.38 15.92
CA GLU A 248 3.89 -17.30 14.82
C GLU A 248 4.95 -17.14 13.74
N THR A 249 5.51 -18.23 13.24
CA THR A 249 6.40 -18.19 12.06
C THR A 249 5.91 -19.16 11.00
N LEU A 250 5.96 -18.71 9.76
CA LEU A 250 5.65 -19.51 8.59
C LEU A 250 6.77 -19.42 7.57
N VAL A 251 7.32 -20.57 7.18
CA VAL A 251 8.12 -20.69 5.96
C VAL A 251 7.14 -20.67 4.79
N ILE A 252 7.20 -19.64 3.96
CA ILE A 252 6.37 -19.48 2.78
C ILE A 252 7.09 -20.08 1.58
N VAL A 253 6.43 -21.02 0.88
CA VAL A 253 6.90 -21.58 -0.38
C VAL A 253 5.93 -21.18 -1.48
N THR A 254 6.42 -20.48 -2.50
CA THR A 254 5.60 -20.05 -3.64
C THR A 254 6.33 -20.28 -4.96
N ASP A 255 5.57 -20.57 -6.02
CA ASP A 255 6.13 -20.67 -7.37
C ASP A 255 6.23 -19.31 -8.04
N HIS A 256 7.41 -18.98 -8.53
CA HIS A 256 7.65 -17.78 -9.32
C HIS A 256 8.02 -18.14 -10.77
N HIS A 257 7.40 -17.48 -11.75
CA HIS A 257 7.77 -17.66 -13.15
C HIS A 257 9.15 -17.07 -13.44
N ILE A 258 10.01 -17.85 -14.10
CA ILE A 258 11.35 -17.40 -14.49
C ILE A 258 11.23 -16.61 -15.80
N LYS A 259 11.56 -15.31 -15.76
CA LYS A 259 11.60 -14.47 -16.97
C LYS A 259 12.62 -15.01 -17.96
N GLY A 260 12.21 -15.26 -19.20
CA GLY A 260 13.09 -15.73 -20.29
C GLY A 260 13.30 -17.25 -20.35
N ALA A 261 12.77 -18.02 -19.39
CA ALA A 261 12.75 -19.47 -19.48
C ALA A 261 11.63 -19.97 -20.42
N ARG A 262 11.62 -21.28 -20.71
CA ARG A 262 10.53 -21.92 -21.48
C ARG A 262 9.18 -21.61 -20.81
N GLN A 263 8.14 -21.42 -21.62
CA GLN A 263 6.80 -21.12 -21.14
C GLN A 263 6.36 -22.16 -20.10
N GLY A 264 6.01 -21.68 -18.90
CA GLY A 264 5.60 -22.53 -17.78
C GLY A 264 6.71 -22.91 -16.80
N ALA A 265 7.97 -22.54 -17.06
CA ALA A 265 9.04 -22.77 -16.08
C ALA A 265 8.81 -21.90 -14.82
N THR A 266 8.73 -22.56 -13.68
CA THR A 266 8.64 -21.95 -12.35
C THR A 266 9.87 -22.31 -11.52
N GLN A 267 10.25 -21.42 -10.62
CA GLN A 267 11.21 -21.65 -9.56
C GLN A 267 10.51 -21.44 -8.23
N GLN A 268 10.74 -22.34 -7.28
CA GLN A 268 10.26 -22.13 -5.92
C GLN A 268 11.05 -20.99 -5.28
N GLN A 269 10.31 -20.01 -4.79
CA GLN A 269 10.81 -18.96 -3.92
C GLN A 269 10.38 -19.28 -2.49
N LYS A 270 11.38 -19.32 -1.59
CA LYS A 270 11.19 -19.54 -0.16
C LYS A 270 11.53 -18.27 0.61
N GLN A 271 10.75 -17.97 1.64
CA GLN A 271 11.02 -16.89 2.60
C GLN A 271 10.36 -17.25 3.93
N CYS A 272 10.83 -16.69 5.02
CA CYS A 272 10.18 -16.81 6.33
C CYS A 272 9.44 -15.52 6.66
N VAL A 273 8.27 -15.66 7.25
CA VAL A 273 7.50 -14.56 7.82
C VAL A 273 7.20 -14.88 9.27
N GLY A 274 7.59 -13.99 10.16
CA GLY A 274 7.31 -14.03 11.58
C GLY A 274 6.29 -12.96 11.93
N VAL A 275 5.31 -13.30 12.74
CA VAL A 275 4.26 -12.40 13.23
C VAL A 275 4.53 -12.11 14.70
N ILE A 276 4.59 -10.82 15.05
CA ILE A 276 4.67 -10.36 16.43
C ILE A 276 3.24 -10.03 16.90
N HIS A 277 2.97 -10.28 18.18
CA HIS A 277 1.69 -9.95 18.80
C HIS A 277 1.81 -8.69 19.66
N ASN A 278 1.40 -7.55 19.09
CA ASN A 278 1.47 -6.25 19.73
C ASN A 278 0.13 -5.89 20.37
N ASN A 279 -0.21 -6.55 21.47
CA ASN A 279 -1.47 -6.27 22.15
C ASN A 279 -1.54 -4.86 22.74
N PRO A 280 -2.70 -4.20 22.65
CA PRO A 280 -3.02 -3.04 23.47
C PRO A 280 -2.69 -3.31 24.95
N PRO A 281 -2.04 -2.40 25.68
CA PRO A 281 -1.70 -2.65 27.06
C PRO A 281 -2.92 -2.54 27.97
N ASN A 282 -2.87 -3.25 29.08
CA ASN A 282 -3.85 -3.10 30.15
C ASN A 282 -3.78 -1.68 30.76
N GLY A 283 -4.94 -1.07 30.99
CA GLY A 283 -5.05 0.23 31.66
C GLY A 283 -4.98 1.46 30.74
N CYS A 284 -4.89 1.28 29.43
CA CYS A 284 -5.00 2.35 28.43
C CYS A 284 -6.20 2.09 27.53
N VAL A 285 -7.00 3.13 27.22
CA VAL A 285 -8.03 3.04 26.19
C VAL A 285 -7.32 3.12 24.83
N VAL A 286 -7.52 2.11 23.98
CA VAL A 286 -7.05 2.13 22.59
C VAL A 286 -8.27 2.24 21.67
N TRP A 287 -8.37 3.38 21.00
CA TRP A 287 -9.42 3.70 20.04
C TRP A 287 -8.90 3.46 18.63
N ILE A 288 -9.57 2.60 17.86
CA ILE A 288 -9.19 2.27 16.48
C ILE A 288 -10.17 2.95 15.53
N ASN A 289 -9.67 3.91 14.76
CA ASN A 289 -10.41 4.62 13.71
C ASN A 289 -10.16 3.96 12.35
N ASP A 290 -10.72 2.77 12.14
CA ASP A 290 -10.66 2.08 10.85
C ASP A 290 -12.05 2.01 10.20
N ALA A 291 -12.12 2.37 8.92
CA ALA A 291 -13.34 2.29 8.12
C ALA A 291 -13.50 0.94 7.42
N THR A 292 -12.52 0.04 7.55
CA THR A 292 -12.44 -1.21 6.77
C THR A 292 -12.55 -2.48 7.61
N ALA A 293 -12.17 -2.44 8.89
CA ALA A 293 -12.34 -3.53 9.84
C ALA A 293 -13.74 -3.56 10.48
N ASP A 294 -14.18 -4.76 10.86
CA ASP A 294 -15.32 -4.97 11.75
C ASP A 294 -14.83 -5.45 13.14
N ALA A 295 -15.74 -5.44 14.13
CA ALA A 295 -15.40 -5.80 15.51
C ALA A 295 -14.87 -7.24 15.61
N GLU A 296 -15.49 -8.21 14.94
CA GLU A 296 -15.07 -9.62 14.95
C GLU A 296 -13.63 -9.80 14.42
N TYR A 297 -13.29 -9.10 13.34
CA TYR A 297 -11.94 -9.07 12.80
C TYR A 297 -10.94 -8.49 13.80
N LEU A 298 -11.29 -7.36 14.45
CA LEU A 298 -10.41 -6.75 15.44
C LEU A 298 -10.26 -7.61 16.70
N GLU A 299 -11.32 -8.26 17.18
CA GLU A 299 -11.28 -9.19 18.32
C GLU A 299 -10.28 -10.33 18.07
N THR A 300 -10.29 -10.86 16.84
CA THR A 300 -9.32 -11.88 16.40
C THR A 300 -7.89 -11.34 16.42
N LEU A 301 -7.70 -10.07 16.04
CA LEU A 301 -6.38 -9.42 16.03
C LEU A 301 -5.89 -8.98 17.43
N VAL A 302 -6.74 -8.78 18.42
CA VAL A 302 -6.30 -8.39 19.78
C VAL A 302 -6.36 -9.54 20.78
N ASP A 303 -6.89 -10.70 20.36
CA ASP A 303 -7.17 -11.85 21.24
C ASP A 303 -7.96 -11.42 22.50
N GLY A 304 -9.01 -10.63 22.27
CA GLY A 304 -9.75 -9.98 23.35
C GLY A 304 -11.00 -9.24 22.86
N PRO A 305 -11.89 -8.83 23.78
CA PRO A 305 -13.14 -8.17 23.43
C PRO A 305 -12.89 -6.77 22.84
N VAL A 306 -13.66 -6.40 21.82
CA VAL A 306 -13.64 -5.07 21.21
C VAL A 306 -15.01 -4.43 21.33
N HIS A 307 -15.05 -3.20 21.81
CA HIS A 307 -16.28 -2.42 21.88
C HIS A 307 -16.49 -1.67 20.56
N ASP A 308 -17.43 -2.14 19.73
CA ASP A 308 -17.85 -1.37 18.56
C ASP A 308 -18.57 -0.09 19.03
N GLN A 309 -18.00 1.05 18.65
CA GLN A 309 -18.56 2.38 18.93
C GLN A 309 -18.87 3.12 17.62
N THR A 310 -18.97 2.38 16.50
CA THR A 310 -19.38 2.94 15.21
C THR A 310 -20.83 3.44 15.31
N PRO A 311 -21.11 4.74 15.07
CA PRO A 311 -22.47 5.24 15.15
C PRO A 311 -23.40 4.56 14.14
N ASP A 312 -24.64 4.32 14.56
CA ASP A 312 -25.67 3.79 13.67
C ASP A 312 -25.96 4.76 12.50
N GLY A 313 -26.17 4.18 11.32
CA GLY A 313 -26.55 4.90 10.10
C GLY A 313 -25.41 5.07 9.11
N ARG A 314 -25.71 5.77 8.00
CA ARG A 314 -24.73 6.13 6.98
C ARG A 314 -24.89 7.59 6.63
N VAL A 315 -23.78 8.31 6.56
CA VAL A 315 -23.78 9.64 5.96
C VAL A 315 -24.14 9.48 4.48
N PRO A 316 -25.20 10.16 3.99
CA PRO A 316 -25.59 10.05 2.59
C PRO A 316 -24.47 10.56 1.71
N LEU A 317 -24.21 9.82 0.62
CA LEU A 317 -23.26 10.27 -0.39
C LEU A 317 -23.88 11.42 -1.19
N GLN A 318 -23.17 12.54 -1.27
CA GLN A 318 -23.49 13.68 -2.12
C GLN A 318 -23.02 13.45 -3.57
N HIS A 319 -21.94 12.68 -3.74
CA HIS A 319 -21.37 12.34 -5.04
C HIS A 319 -21.47 10.85 -5.34
N ARG A 320 -21.59 10.51 -6.61
CA ARG A 320 -21.84 9.13 -7.07
C ARG A 320 -20.56 8.32 -7.00
N THR A 321 -20.65 7.16 -6.37
CA THR A 321 -19.59 6.15 -6.39
C THR A 321 -20.14 4.85 -6.94
N GLN A 322 -19.68 4.44 -8.11
CA GLN A 322 -20.28 3.34 -8.88
C GLN A 322 -19.22 2.44 -9.52
N GLN A 323 -19.60 1.20 -9.80
CA GLN A 323 -18.69 0.18 -10.34
C GLN A 323 -19.21 -0.41 -11.65
N TYR A 324 -18.34 -0.52 -12.65
CA TYR A 324 -18.53 -1.44 -13.76
C TYR A 324 -17.85 -2.78 -13.44
N VAL A 325 -18.57 -3.89 -13.65
CA VAL A 325 -18.03 -5.25 -13.52
C VAL A 325 -17.18 -5.60 -14.75
N ARG A 326 -16.01 -4.97 -14.82
CA ARG A 326 -14.99 -5.20 -15.86
C ARG A 326 -13.63 -4.87 -15.29
N ASP A 327 -12.75 -5.86 -15.27
CA ASP A 327 -11.41 -5.70 -14.73
C ASP A 327 -10.41 -5.23 -15.82
N ILE A 328 -9.46 -4.39 -15.39
CA ILE A 328 -8.28 -4.01 -16.17
C ILE A 328 -7.07 -4.68 -15.48
N THR A 329 -6.38 -5.52 -16.24
CA THR A 329 -5.22 -6.26 -15.75
C THR A 329 -3.92 -5.63 -16.25
N ARG A 330 -2.78 -5.96 -15.62
CA ARG A 330 -1.45 -5.57 -16.12
C ARG A 330 -1.18 -6.06 -17.56
N LYS A 331 -1.93 -7.06 -18.04
CA LYS A 331 -1.84 -7.62 -19.40
C LYS A 331 -2.82 -6.98 -20.38
N THR A 332 -3.66 -6.04 -19.93
CA THR A 332 -4.57 -5.32 -20.82
C THR A 332 -3.75 -4.61 -21.90
N THR A 333 -4.13 -4.82 -23.15
CA THR A 333 -3.40 -4.23 -24.28
C THR A 333 -3.56 -2.71 -24.29
N PRO A 334 -2.55 -1.95 -24.75
CA PRO A 334 -2.64 -0.49 -24.84
C PRO A 334 -3.89 -0.01 -25.60
N GLY A 335 -4.21 -0.65 -26.74
CA GLY A 335 -5.39 -0.29 -27.54
C GLY A 335 -6.72 -0.51 -26.80
N MET A 336 -6.83 -1.58 -26.01
CA MET A 336 -8.04 -1.82 -25.21
C MET A 336 -8.18 -0.81 -24.07
N LEU A 337 -7.08 -0.49 -23.38
CA LEU A 337 -7.06 0.53 -22.33
C LEU A 337 -7.51 1.89 -22.88
N LEU A 338 -6.90 2.33 -23.98
CA LEU A 338 -7.27 3.59 -24.64
C LEU A 338 -8.73 3.58 -25.07
N SER A 339 -9.23 2.46 -25.60
CA SER A 339 -10.64 2.33 -25.97
C SER A 339 -11.60 2.54 -24.79
N LEU A 340 -11.26 1.97 -23.63
CA LEU A 340 -12.05 2.10 -22.40
C LEU A 340 -12.00 3.53 -21.87
N VAL A 341 -10.80 4.10 -21.74
CA VAL A 341 -10.63 5.46 -21.20
C VAL A 341 -11.35 6.47 -22.09
N ARG A 342 -11.12 6.44 -23.41
CA ARG A 342 -11.83 7.32 -24.36
C ARG A 342 -13.35 7.18 -24.25
N GLY A 343 -13.85 5.94 -24.19
CA GLY A 343 -15.28 5.67 -24.04
C GLY A 343 -15.87 6.25 -22.75
N LEU A 344 -15.16 6.12 -21.63
CA LEU A 344 -15.56 6.71 -20.34
C LEU A 344 -15.53 8.24 -20.39
N LEU A 345 -14.47 8.84 -20.96
CA LEU A 345 -14.37 10.29 -21.15
C LEU A 345 -15.51 10.85 -22.00
N CYS A 346 -15.98 10.10 -23.01
CA CYS A 346 -17.15 10.47 -23.80
C CYS A 346 -18.47 10.34 -23.02
N LYS A 347 -18.62 9.27 -22.23
CA LYS A 347 -19.83 9.06 -21.41
C LYS A 347 -19.99 10.15 -20.34
N TYR A 348 -18.88 10.54 -19.71
CA TYR A 348 -18.84 11.59 -18.68
C TYR A 348 -18.31 12.90 -19.24
N ARG A 349 -18.83 13.34 -20.40
CA ARG A 349 -18.38 14.56 -21.10
C ARG A 349 -18.63 15.86 -20.35
N ASP A 350 -19.49 15.83 -19.34
CA ASP A 350 -19.83 16.91 -18.42
C ASP A 350 -18.80 17.13 -17.30
N ARG A 351 -17.77 16.28 -17.24
CA ARG A 351 -16.67 16.35 -16.26
C ARG A 351 -15.39 16.83 -16.94
N GLU A 352 -14.79 17.92 -16.50
CA GLU A 352 -13.65 18.55 -17.18
C GLU A 352 -12.30 18.13 -16.60
N ARG A 353 -12.24 17.81 -15.30
CA ARG A 353 -10.99 17.59 -14.57
C ARG A 353 -10.94 16.17 -13.99
N ILE A 354 -10.32 15.27 -14.72
CA ILE A 354 -10.40 13.83 -14.44
C ILE A 354 -9.11 13.31 -13.84
N GLY A 355 -9.25 12.66 -12.68
CA GLY A 355 -8.20 11.89 -12.04
C GLY A 355 -8.22 10.44 -12.53
N VAL A 356 -7.04 9.84 -12.72
CA VAL A 356 -6.94 8.42 -13.14
C VAL A 356 -5.99 7.63 -12.24
N ILE A 357 -6.48 6.51 -11.71
CA ILE A 357 -5.72 5.54 -10.91
C ILE A 357 -5.67 4.21 -11.68
N THR A 358 -4.48 3.68 -11.97
CA THR A 358 -4.36 2.40 -12.71
C THR A 358 -3.14 1.56 -12.31
N HIS A 359 -2.75 0.57 -13.12
CA HIS A 359 -1.51 -0.17 -12.94
C HIS A 359 -0.31 0.64 -13.44
N SER A 360 0.82 0.56 -12.73
CA SER A 360 2.03 1.34 -13.05
C SER A 360 2.52 1.15 -14.49
N ASN A 361 2.44 -0.08 -15.01
CA ASN A 361 2.85 -0.39 -16.39
C ASN A 361 1.90 0.14 -17.47
N LEU A 362 0.70 0.59 -17.09
CA LEU A 362 -0.32 1.15 -17.97
C LEU A 362 -0.31 2.68 -17.98
N LEU A 363 0.24 3.31 -16.95
CA LEU A 363 0.33 4.78 -16.83
C LEU A 363 0.98 5.45 -18.06
N PRO A 364 2.09 4.92 -18.64
CA PRO A 364 2.69 5.52 -19.84
C PRO A 364 1.80 5.45 -21.07
N VAL A 365 0.77 4.59 -21.10
CA VAL A 365 -0.20 4.54 -22.20
C VAL A 365 -1.20 5.70 -22.07
N ILE A 366 -1.64 5.99 -20.85
CA ILE A 366 -2.57 7.09 -20.55
C ILE A 366 -1.90 8.44 -20.82
N ASN A 367 -0.64 8.60 -20.41
CA ASN A 367 0.12 9.85 -20.62
C ASN A 367 0.44 10.14 -22.11
N ARG A 368 0.21 9.18 -23.02
CA ARG A 368 0.41 9.33 -24.47
C ARG A 368 -0.91 9.43 -25.23
N MET A 369 -2.02 9.66 -24.54
CA MET A 369 -3.32 9.90 -25.16
C MET A 369 -3.30 11.16 -26.01
N GLU A 370 -4.16 11.17 -27.03
CA GLU A 370 -4.36 12.33 -27.89
C GLU A 370 -4.79 13.57 -27.07
N PRO A 371 -4.36 14.79 -27.45
CA PRO A 371 -4.65 16.03 -26.72
C PRO A 371 -6.13 16.21 -26.36
N GLU A 372 -7.05 15.85 -27.26
CA GLU A 372 -8.49 15.99 -27.07
C GLU A 372 -9.03 15.20 -25.87
N PHE A 373 -8.29 14.19 -25.42
CA PHE A 373 -8.61 13.41 -24.23
C PHE A 373 -7.66 13.70 -23.07
N SER A 374 -6.36 13.89 -23.33
CA SER A 374 -5.36 14.07 -22.28
C SER A 374 -5.46 15.43 -21.59
N GLU A 375 -5.97 16.47 -22.26
CA GLU A 375 -6.20 17.79 -21.63
C GLU A 375 -7.18 17.74 -20.45
N ARG A 376 -8.10 16.77 -20.44
CA ARG A 376 -9.04 16.55 -19.32
C ARG A 376 -8.44 15.72 -18.19
N ILE A 377 -7.32 15.03 -18.42
CA ILE A 377 -6.69 14.19 -17.39
C ILE A 377 -5.70 15.06 -16.62
N VAL A 378 -6.16 15.59 -15.49
CA VAL A 378 -5.37 16.55 -14.69
C VAL A 378 -4.46 15.87 -13.68
N LYS A 379 -4.76 14.62 -13.31
CA LYS A 379 -4.01 13.88 -12.29
C LYS A 379 -3.96 12.40 -12.62
N THR A 380 -2.79 11.78 -12.49
CA THR A 380 -2.63 10.33 -12.68
C THR A 380 -1.75 9.71 -11.60
N THR A 381 -2.09 8.49 -11.17
CA THR A 381 -1.23 7.68 -10.31
C THR A 381 -1.47 6.19 -10.54
N TYR A 382 -0.76 5.35 -9.79
CA TYR A 382 -0.89 3.91 -9.86
C TYR A 382 -1.04 3.27 -8.48
N PHE A 383 -1.64 2.07 -8.42
CA PHE A 383 -1.77 1.31 -7.18
C PHE A 383 -0.40 0.96 -6.56
N GLY A 384 -0.24 1.26 -5.28
CA GLY A 384 0.98 1.10 -4.49
C GLY A 384 1.94 2.30 -4.55
N SER A 385 1.56 3.46 -5.11
CA SER A 385 2.46 4.61 -5.26
C SER A 385 2.63 5.44 -3.99
N GLY A 386 1.77 5.26 -2.98
CA GLY A 386 1.74 6.10 -1.77
C GLY A 386 0.99 7.43 -1.97
N ASP A 387 1.03 8.05 -3.14
CA ASP A 387 0.21 9.22 -3.52
C ASP A 387 -1.30 8.89 -3.51
N GLU A 388 -1.64 7.60 -3.54
CA GLU A 388 -2.99 7.10 -3.38
C GLU A 388 -3.50 7.11 -1.94
N ARG A 389 -2.69 7.46 -0.92
CA ARG A 389 -3.01 7.27 0.51
C ARG A 389 -3.42 8.53 1.28
N SER A 390 -2.90 9.71 0.95
CA SER A 390 -3.09 10.88 1.84
C SER A 390 -3.05 12.24 1.14
N SER A 391 -3.84 12.47 0.09
CA SER A 391 -3.96 13.83 -0.44
C SER A 391 -5.40 14.27 -0.64
N ASN A 392 -5.80 15.32 0.09
CA ASN A 392 -7.02 16.08 -0.20
C ASN A 392 -6.96 16.77 -1.58
N ALA A 393 -5.80 16.77 -2.26
CA ALA A 393 -5.66 17.30 -3.61
C ALA A 393 -6.60 16.64 -4.62
N TRP A 394 -6.95 15.35 -4.46
CA TRP A 394 -7.75 14.62 -5.45
C TRP A 394 -9.12 15.25 -5.72
N HIS A 395 -9.95 15.46 -4.69
CA HIS A 395 -11.29 16.04 -4.85
C HIS A 395 -11.25 17.56 -5.09
N ASN A 396 -10.17 18.25 -4.70
CA ASN A 396 -9.99 19.67 -5.00
C ASN A 396 -9.60 19.92 -6.48
N GLU A 397 -8.78 19.04 -7.04
CA GLU A 397 -8.28 19.16 -8.42
C GLU A 397 -9.21 18.48 -9.44
N CYS A 398 -9.93 17.42 -9.05
CA CYS A 398 -10.72 16.59 -9.95
C CYS A 398 -12.23 16.70 -9.67
N ASP A 399 -13.06 16.66 -10.72
CA ASP A 399 -14.52 16.53 -10.64
C ASP A 399 -15.02 15.09 -10.94
N LEU A 400 -14.13 14.21 -11.40
CA LEU A 400 -14.36 12.77 -11.53
C LEU A 400 -13.05 12.00 -11.34
N ILE A 401 -13.11 10.84 -10.67
CA ILE A 401 -11.98 9.91 -10.56
C ILE A 401 -12.33 8.58 -11.24
N LEU A 402 -11.46 8.16 -12.16
CA LEU A 402 -11.52 6.85 -12.81
C LEU A 402 -10.51 5.89 -12.16
N ILE A 403 -11.00 4.83 -11.55
CA ILE A 403 -10.16 3.76 -10.96
C ILE A 403 -10.20 2.56 -11.91
N LEU A 404 -9.06 2.27 -12.53
CA LEU A 404 -8.94 1.38 -13.67
C LEU A 404 -8.20 0.09 -13.29
N GLY A 405 -8.97 -0.91 -12.83
CA GLY A 405 -8.53 -2.27 -12.56
C GLY A 405 -8.50 -2.64 -11.08
N THR A 406 -8.27 -3.92 -10.80
CA THR A 406 -8.01 -4.44 -9.45
C THR A 406 -6.51 -4.53 -9.15
N PRO A 407 -6.01 -4.06 -7.99
CA PRO A 407 -4.68 -4.39 -7.47
C PRO A 407 -4.39 -5.90 -7.53
N ARG A 408 -3.18 -6.28 -7.95
CA ARG A 408 -2.80 -7.71 -8.02
C ARG A 408 -2.07 -8.11 -6.77
N VAL A 409 -2.70 -8.97 -5.99
CA VAL A 409 -2.16 -9.52 -4.74
C VAL A 409 -1.52 -10.88 -5.06
N PRO A 410 -0.20 -11.05 -4.84
CA PRO A 410 0.43 -12.36 -5.01
C PRO A 410 0.00 -13.32 -3.90
N PRO A 411 0.03 -14.65 -4.13
CA PRO A 411 -0.33 -15.64 -3.11
C PRO A 411 0.45 -15.47 -1.81
N SER A 412 1.73 -15.10 -1.87
CA SER A 412 2.57 -14.85 -0.69
C SER A 412 1.97 -13.78 0.23
N THR A 413 1.39 -12.70 -0.31
CA THR A 413 0.73 -11.67 0.51
C THR A 413 -0.53 -12.19 1.19
N VAL A 414 -1.29 -13.08 0.53
CA VAL A 414 -2.46 -13.72 1.16
C VAL A 414 -2.03 -14.68 2.26
N ILE A 415 -0.98 -15.48 2.03
CA ILE A 415 -0.38 -16.38 3.02
C ILE A 415 0.10 -15.59 4.24
N THR A 416 0.79 -14.47 4.02
CA THR A 416 1.23 -13.56 5.08
C THR A 416 0.07 -13.02 5.89
N LEU A 417 -1.01 -12.56 5.23
CA LEU A 417 -2.21 -12.09 5.95
C LEU A 417 -2.84 -13.23 6.77
N LEU A 418 -2.95 -14.43 6.20
CA LEU A 418 -3.49 -15.59 6.90
C LEU A 418 -2.67 -15.91 8.16
N ALA A 419 -1.34 -15.85 8.08
CA ALA A 419 -0.49 -15.96 9.26
C ALA A 419 -0.72 -14.82 10.25
N GLN A 420 -0.85 -13.56 9.80
CA GLN A 420 -1.11 -12.44 10.70
C GLN A 420 -2.41 -12.58 11.49
N ILE A 421 -3.44 -13.20 10.90
CA ILE A 421 -4.75 -13.38 11.54
C ILE A 421 -4.90 -14.74 12.26
N GLY A 422 -3.81 -15.51 12.43
CA GLY A 422 -3.82 -16.80 13.12
C GLY A 422 -4.37 -17.98 12.30
N GLU A 423 -4.62 -17.80 11.00
CA GLU A 423 -5.17 -18.82 10.09
C GLU A 423 -4.07 -19.69 9.46
N LEU A 424 -3.11 -20.15 10.28
CA LEU A 424 -1.94 -20.93 9.84
C LEU A 424 -2.31 -22.23 9.11
N LYS A 425 -3.44 -22.85 9.45
CA LYS A 425 -3.91 -24.06 8.75
C LYS A 425 -4.32 -23.76 7.32
N ALA A 426 -5.04 -22.65 7.10
CA ALA A 426 -5.42 -22.22 5.75
C ALA A 426 -4.18 -21.78 4.95
N ALA A 427 -3.20 -21.17 5.60
CA ALA A 427 -1.97 -20.70 4.97
C ALA A 427 -1.09 -21.82 4.37
N GLN A 428 -1.19 -23.06 4.86
CA GLN A 428 -0.37 -24.21 4.45
C GLN A 428 -0.72 -24.77 3.07
N THR A 429 -1.90 -24.48 2.53
CA THR A 429 -2.33 -25.01 1.22
C THR A 429 -2.84 -23.89 0.35
N ILE A 430 -2.22 -23.71 -0.83
CA ILE A 430 -2.65 -22.70 -1.79
C ILE A 430 -3.83 -23.26 -2.60
N PRO A 431 -5.04 -22.71 -2.45
CA PRO A 431 -6.22 -23.23 -3.13
C PRO A 431 -6.28 -22.77 -4.59
N LYS A 432 -7.15 -23.41 -5.36
CA LYS A 432 -7.37 -23.06 -6.76
C LYS A 432 -7.93 -21.64 -6.90
N TRP A 433 -7.34 -20.88 -7.82
CA TRP A 433 -7.82 -19.57 -8.26
C TRP A 433 -8.68 -19.69 -9.53
N ASP A 434 -9.92 -19.22 -9.49
CA ASP A 434 -10.88 -19.39 -10.60
C ASP A 434 -12.02 -18.36 -10.55
N VAL A 435 -13.05 -18.56 -11.37
CA VAL A 435 -14.27 -17.74 -11.37
C VAL A 435 -15.03 -17.92 -10.06
N VAL A 436 -15.30 -16.80 -9.40
CA VAL A 436 -16.16 -16.73 -8.21
C VAL A 436 -17.36 -15.84 -8.50
N HIS A 437 -18.47 -16.11 -7.83
CA HIS A 437 -19.68 -15.33 -7.99
C HIS A 437 -19.96 -14.49 -6.75
N TRP A 438 -20.56 -13.34 -6.96
CA TRP A 438 -21.01 -12.44 -5.89
C TRP A 438 -22.28 -11.71 -6.32
N TYR A 439 -22.99 -11.13 -5.35
CA TYR A 439 -24.23 -10.41 -5.59
C TYR A 439 -24.05 -8.94 -5.24
N ALA A 440 -24.64 -8.06 -6.04
CA ALA A 440 -24.70 -6.65 -5.75
C ALA A 440 -26.00 -6.01 -6.24
N ARG A 441 -26.31 -4.85 -5.65
CA ARG A 441 -27.39 -4.00 -6.09
C ARG A 441 -26.92 -3.14 -7.27
N THR A 442 -27.71 -3.09 -8.32
CA THR A 442 -27.43 -2.26 -9.50
C THR A 442 -27.78 -0.79 -9.22
N THR A 443 -27.32 0.11 -10.06
CA THR A 443 -27.73 1.53 -10.03
C THR A 443 -29.23 1.74 -10.25
N GLN A 444 -29.95 0.72 -10.74
CA GLN A 444 -31.41 0.71 -10.89
C GLN A 444 -32.14 0.10 -9.67
N GLY A 445 -31.39 -0.37 -8.66
CA GLY A 445 -31.94 -0.93 -7.43
C GLY A 445 -32.15 -2.44 -7.42
N GLU A 446 -31.89 -3.14 -8.54
CA GLU A 446 -32.07 -4.59 -8.67
C GLU A 446 -30.89 -5.37 -8.07
N GLN A 447 -31.15 -6.53 -7.46
CA GLN A 447 -30.09 -7.43 -7.02
C GLN A 447 -29.72 -8.41 -8.13
N LYS A 448 -28.44 -8.43 -8.55
CA LYS A 448 -27.95 -9.27 -9.64
C LYS A 448 -26.69 -10.03 -9.25
N LYS A 449 -26.50 -11.20 -9.89
CA LYS A 449 -25.31 -12.04 -9.75
C LYS A 449 -24.25 -11.61 -10.75
N PHE A 450 -23.02 -11.44 -10.29
CA PHE A 450 -21.86 -11.05 -11.08
C PHE A 450 -20.74 -12.08 -10.96
N GLU A 451 -19.85 -12.07 -11.97
CA GLU A 451 -18.67 -12.92 -12.03
C GLU A 451 -17.41 -12.12 -11.73
N GLY A 452 -16.52 -12.70 -10.93
CA GLY A 452 -15.19 -12.21 -10.63
C GLY A 452 -14.16 -13.34 -10.64
N ARG A 453 -12.95 -13.05 -10.18
CA ARG A 453 -11.87 -14.04 -10.00
C ARG A 453 -11.46 -14.08 -8.55
N GLY A 454 -11.22 -15.26 -7.99
CA GLY A 454 -10.85 -15.43 -6.60
C GLY A 454 -10.45 -16.85 -6.25
N TYR A 455 -10.06 -17.06 -5.00
CA TYR A 455 -9.81 -18.39 -4.45
C TYR A 455 -11.12 -19.12 -4.16
N TYR A 456 -11.15 -20.44 -4.38
CA TYR A 456 -12.31 -21.28 -4.02
C TYR A 456 -12.47 -21.47 -2.52
N ASP A 457 -11.37 -21.52 -1.79
CA ASP A 457 -11.40 -21.63 -0.33
C ASP A 457 -11.97 -20.33 0.28
N PRO A 458 -13.01 -20.41 1.13
CA PRO A 458 -13.67 -19.24 1.69
C PRO A 458 -12.76 -18.35 2.55
N ILE A 459 -11.79 -18.94 3.27
CA ILE A 459 -10.87 -18.22 4.15
C ILE A 459 -9.89 -17.42 3.30
N TRP A 460 -9.29 -18.06 2.29
CA TRP A 460 -8.45 -17.37 1.29
C TRP A 460 -9.21 -16.31 0.50
N LEU A 461 -10.47 -16.57 0.15
CA LEU A 461 -11.31 -15.61 -0.55
C LEU A 461 -11.58 -14.38 0.33
N LYS A 462 -11.88 -14.57 1.62
CA LYS A 462 -12.08 -13.49 2.59
C LYS A 462 -10.78 -12.68 2.77
N ALA A 463 -9.64 -13.34 2.98
CA ALA A 463 -8.34 -12.69 3.12
C ALA A 463 -7.92 -11.91 1.86
N HIS A 464 -8.02 -12.53 0.68
CA HIS A 464 -7.73 -11.85 -0.59
C HIS A 464 -8.65 -10.64 -0.80
N ARG A 465 -9.96 -10.80 -0.55
CA ARG A 465 -10.92 -9.69 -0.67
C ARG A 465 -10.62 -8.57 0.31
N ALA A 466 -10.23 -8.86 1.55
CA ALA A 466 -9.86 -7.82 2.52
C ALA A 466 -8.70 -6.96 1.99
N ILE A 467 -7.64 -7.60 1.46
CA ILE A 467 -6.48 -6.89 0.89
C ILE A 467 -6.90 -6.04 -0.32
N VAL A 468 -7.61 -6.64 -1.27
CA VAL A 468 -8.04 -5.95 -2.50
C VAL A 468 -9.01 -4.81 -2.19
N ARG A 469 -10.01 -5.07 -1.35
CA ARG A 469 -11.05 -4.12 -0.98
C ARG A 469 -10.47 -2.96 -0.18
N SER A 470 -9.54 -3.19 0.75
CA SER A 470 -8.86 -2.11 1.47
C SER A 470 -8.19 -1.13 0.49
N ASN A 471 -7.45 -1.63 -0.50
CA ASN A 471 -6.82 -0.77 -1.53
C ASN A 471 -7.86 -0.05 -2.41
N LEU A 472 -8.93 -0.72 -2.83
CA LEU A 472 -9.96 -0.13 -3.68
C LEU A 472 -10.82 0.89 -2.92
N VAL A 473 -11.18 0.62 -1.66
CA VAL A 473 -11.92 1.55 -0.79
C VAL A 473 -11.09 2.79 -0.53
N GLN A 474 -9.78 2.66 -0.30
CA GLN A 474 -8.89 3.82 -0.18
C GLN A 474 -8.84 4.65 -1.46
N ALA A 475 -8.74 4.02 -2.63
CA ALA A 475 -8.75 4.71 -3.92
C ALA A 475 -10.11 5.41 -4.17
N VAL A 476 -11.22 4.75 -3.83
CA VAL A 476 -12.58 5.30 -3.92
C VAL A 476 -12.77 6.48 -2.97
N GLY A 477 -12.26 6.38 -1.74
CA GLY A 477 -12.35 7.40 -0.71
C GLY A 477 -11.72 8.74 -1.11
N ARG A 478 -10.88 8.77 -2.16
CA ARG A 478 -10.29 10.01 -2.72
C ARG A 478 -11.33 10.97 -3.29
N GLY A 479 -12.46 10.45 -3.76
CA GLY A 479 -13.57 11.29 -4.20
C GLY A 479 -14.26 12.03 -3.05
N ARG A 480 -14.05 11.62 -1.79
CA ARG A 480 -14.68 12.22 -0.61
C ARG A 480 -16.19 12.42 -0.79
N GLY A 481 -16.88 11.41 -1.30
CA GLY A 481 -18.25 11.57 -1.79
C GLY A 481 -19.32 11.99 -0.76
N ILE A 482 -18.97 12.08 0.53
CA ILE A 482 -19.82 12.64 1.59
C ILE A 482 -19.75 14.18 1.70
N LEU A 483 -18.70 14.80 1.16
CA LEU A 483 -18.46 16.24 1.25
C LEU A 483 -19.09 16.97 0.07
N ASP A 484 -19.54 18.21 0.30
CA ASP A 484 -20.07 19.09 -0.73
C ASP A 484 -19.04 19.31 -1.86
N ASN A 485 -17.78 19.51 -1.50
CA ASN A 485 -16.65 19.67 -2.42
C ASN A 485 -16.04 18.33 -2.91
N GLY A 486 -16.69 17.21 -2.67
CA GLY A 486 -16.29 15.91 -3.20
C GLY A 486 -16.42 15.80 -4.73
N CYS A 487 -16.15 14.61 -5.26
CA CYS A 487 -16.33 14.32 -6.68
C CYS A 487 -16.79 12.88 -6.94
N ASP A 488 -17.32 12.66 -8.15
CA ASP A 488 -17.80 11.34 -8.58
C ASP A 488 -16.64 10.36 -8.74
N VAL A 489 -16.90 9.08 -8.52
CA VAL A 489 -15.92 8.00 -8.68
C VAL A 489 -16.51 6.84 -9.47
N ILE A 490 -15.77 6.41 -10.49
CA ILE A 490 -16.10 5.25 -11.32
C ILE A 490 -14.99 4.20 -11.22
N LEU A 491 -15.35 3.02 -10.72
CA LEU A 491 -14.47 1.88 -10.57
C LEU A 491 -14.69 0.86 -11.70
N LEU A 492 -13.61 0.43 -12.34
CA LEU A 492 -13.58 -0.73 -13.24
C LEU A 492 -12.88 -1.88 -12.52
N SER A 493 -13.66 -2.78 -11.94
CA SER A 493 -13.17 -3.97 -11.25
C SER A 493 -14.21 -5.09 -11.34
N SER A 494 -13.75 -6.34 -11.34
CA SER A 494 -14.62 -7.51 -11.20
C SER A 494 -14.79 -7.98 -9.76
N ASP A 495 -14.07 -7.36 -8.82
CA ASP A 495 -14.11 -7.70 -7.40
C ASP A 495 -15.28 -7.00 -6.69
N GLU A 496 -15.82 -7.64 -5.66
CA GLU A 496 -16.86 -7.05 -4.82
C GLU A 496 -16.27 -5.91 -3.99
N CYS A 497 -16.82 -4.70 -4.13
CA CYS A 497 -16.29 -3.49 -3.50
C CYS A 497 -17.32 -2.74 -2.64
N GLY A 498 -18.49 -3.33 -2.38
CA GLY A 498 -19.58 -2.67 -1.66
C GLY A 498 -20.25 -1.51 -2.41
N LEU A 499 -19.97 -1.34 -3.70
CA LEU A 499 -20.50 -0.25 -4.54
C LEU A 499 -21.75 -0.68 -5.33
N LEU A 500 -22.55 0.31 -5.75
CA LEU A 500 -23.61 0.06 -6.73
C LEU A 500 -23.01 -0.29 -8.08
N VAL A 501 -23.57 -1.32 -8.72
CA VAL A 501 -23.09 -1.80 -10.02
C VAL A 501 -23.86 -1.15 -11.15
N ILE A 502 -23.13 -0.58 -12.10
CA ILE A 502 -23.69 -0.11 -13.37
C ILE A 502 -23.92 -1.35 -14.24
N ASP A 503 -25.19 -1.75 -14.42
CA ASP A 503 -25.58 -2.90 -15.24
C ASP A 503 -25.65 -2.54 -16.74
N GLU A 504 -24.62 -1.85 -17.20
CA GLU A 504 -24.41 -1.49 -18.61
C GLU A 504 -23.02 -1.93 -19.03
N ARG A 505 -22.82 -2.14 -20.32
CA ARG A 505 -21.48 -2.37 -20.85
C ARG A 505 -20.64 -1.11 -20.68
N VAL A 506 -19.38 -1.29 -20.28
CA VAL A 506 -18.43 -0.18 -20.25
C VAL A 506 -18.35 0.43 -21.65
N PRO A 507 -18.49 1.76 -21.80
CA PRO A 507 -18.39 2.41 -23.10
C PRO A 507 -16.99 2.21 -23.69
N LEU A 508 -16.93 1.98 -25.00
CA LEU A 508 -15.69 1.73 -25.74
C LEU A 508 -15.61 2.66 -26.95
N LEU A 509 -14.52 3.44 -27.05
CA LEU A 509 -14.18 4.20 -28.24
C LEU A 509 -12.82 3.74 -28.79
N ASN A 510 -12.85 2.66 -29.57
CA ASN A 510 -11.66 2.14 -30.22
C ASN A 510 -11.14 3.05 -31.35
N GLU A 511 -9.94 2.76 -31.83
CA GLU A 511 -9.29 3.56 -32.88
C GLU A 511 -10.15 3.69 -34.14
N ARG A 512 -10.85 2.61 -34.53
CA ARG A 512 -11.73 2.63 -35.71
C ARG A 512 -12.90 3.59 -35.53
N LEU A 513 -13.53 3.60 -34.36
CA LEU A 513 -14.61 4.53 -34.03
C LEU A 513 -14.10 5.98 -33.96
N LEU A 514 -12.93 6.19 -33.36
CA LEU A 514 -12.29 7.50 -33.32
C LEU A 514 -12.02 8.04 -34.72
N GLN A 515 -11.48 7.21 -35.63
CA GLN A 515 -11.28 7.59 -37.03
C GLN A 515 -12.61 7.95 -37.73
N VAL A 516 -13.71 7.23 -37.44
CA VAL A 516 -15.03 7.60 -37.95
C VAL A 516 -15.45 8.97 -37.43
N CYS A 517 -15.27 9.26 -36.14
CA CYS A 517 -15.53 10.58 -35.55
C CYS A 517 -14.73 11.70 -36.23
N ILE A 518 -13.41 11.51 -36.41
CA ILE A 518 -12.52 12.49 -37.06
C ILE A 518 -12.97 12.74 -38.51
N LYS A 519 -13.27 11.66 -39.26
CA LYS A 519 -13.78 11.81 -40.64
C LYS A 519 -15.13 12.51 -40.67
N LEU A 520 -16.02 12.22 -39.73
CA LEU A 520 -17.31 12.87 -39.64
C LEU A 520 -17.13 14.37 -39.31
N GLN A 521 -16.25 14.72 -38.38
CA GLN A 521 -15.86 16.11 -38.10
C GLN A 521 -15.40 16.85 -39.35
N HIS A 522 -14.51 16.26 -40.15
CA HIS A 522 -14.08 16.86 -41.42
C HIS A 522 -15.22 17.02 -42.43
N LEU A 523 -16.12 16.03 -42.53
CA LEU A 523 -17.28 16.08 -43.43
C LEU A 523 -18.34 17.11 -42.99
N THR A 524 -18.39 17.45 -41.69
CA THR A 524 -19.33 18.42 -41.10
C THR A 524 -18.71 19.80 -40.83
N ALA A 525 -17.40 20.00 -41.08
CA ALA A 525 -16.69 21.24 -40.74
C ALA A 525 -17.18 22.47 -41.52
N ARG A 526 -17.30 23.62 -40.83
CA ARG A 526 -17.60 24.94 -41.42
C ARG A 526 -16.34 25.82 -41.45
N LYS A 527 -16.09 26.58 -42.53
CA LYS A 527 -15.02 27.59 -42.58
C LYS A 527 -15.46 28.93 -41.95
N PRO A 528 -14.52 29.74 -41.42
CA PRO A 528 -14.81 31.03 -40.78
C PRO A 528 -15.48 32.07 -41.70
N ASN A 529 -15.25 31.98 -43.01
CA ASN A 529 -15.90 32.84 -44.00
C ASN A 529 -17.13 32.15 -44.61
N ASN A 530 -18.22 32.06 -43.84
CA ASN A 530 -19.63 31.81 -44.22
C ASN A 530 -19.95 30.94 -45.47
N SER A 531 -19.09 29.97 -45.79
CA SER A 531 -19.31 29.00 -46.84
C SER A 531 -19.30 27.61 -46.20
N ILE A 532 -20.48 26.99 -46.20
CA ILE A 532 -20.68 25.61 -45.78
C ILE A 532 -19.96 24.73 -46.82
N ILE A 533 -18.79 24.18 -46.48
CA ILE A 533 -18.05 23.26 -47.36
C ILE A 533 -18.61 21.83 -47.26
N GLY A 534 -19.24 21.46 -46.14
CA GLY A 534 -19.83 20.14 -45.89
C GLY A 534 -21.31 20.19 -45.50
N LYS A 535 -22.08 19.13 -45.76
CA LYS A 535 -23.49 19.06 -45.30
C LYS A 535 -23.52 19.00 -43.77
N LEU A 536 -24.40 19.78 -43.14
CA LEU A 536 -24.68 19.71 -41.68
C LEU A 536 -24.93 18.28 -41.22
N ALA A 537 -25.67 17.52 -42.03
CA ALA A 537 -25.95 16.11 -41.85
C ALA A 537 -25.34 15.27 -42.97
N VAL A 538 -24.60 14.23 -42.61
CA VAL A 538 -23.85 13.37 -43.52
C VAL A 538 -24.54 12.01 -43.67
N SER A 539 -24.70 11.49 -44.88
CA SER A 539 -25.32 10.17 -45.08
C SER A 539 -24.38 9.03 -44.66
N THR A 540 -24.94 7.87 -44.29
CA THR A 540 -24.14 6.66 -44.04
C THR A 540 -23.27 6.27 -45.24
N SER A 541 -23.73 6.52 -46.47
CA SER A 541 -22.96 6.25 -47.68
C SER A 541 -21.71 7.14 -47.81
N GLN A 542 -21.83 8.41 -47.44
CA GLN A 542 -20.70 9.35 -47.43
C GLN A 542 -19.67 8.96 -46.37
N VAL A 543 -20.11 8.59 -45.16
CA VAL A 543 -19.22 8.09 -44.10
C VAL A 543 -18.53 6.80 -44.55
N ALA A 544 -19.28 5.85 -45.11
CA ALA A 544 -18.77 4.56 -45.60
C ALA A 544 -17.64 4.74 -46.62
N ASN A 545 -17.81 5.67 -47.57
CA ASN A 545 -16.78 6.02 -48.54
C ASN A 545 -15.56 6.67 -47.87
N ALA A 546 -15.76 7.57 -46.91
CA ALA A 546 -14.68 8.28 -46.23
C ALA A 546 -13.80 7.38 -45.35
N ILE A 547 -14.36 6.30 -44.80
CA ILE A 547 -13.63 5.31 -43.98
C ILE A 547 -13.25 4.04 -44.77
N ASN A 548 -13.52 4.01 -46.08
CA ASN A 548 -13.31 2.87 -46.97
C ASN A 548 -13.88 1.54 -46.39
N ALA A 549 -15.15 1.54 -46.00
CA ALA A 549 -15.82 0.37 -45.43
C ALA A 549 -17.21 0.15 -46.03
N PRO A 550 -17.75 -1.08 -45.99
CA PRO A 550 -19.13 -1.34 -46.40
C PRO A 550 -20.15 -0.50 -45.61
N GLN A 551 -21.22 -0.04 -46.26
CA GLN A 551 -22.26 0.76 -45.61
C GLN A 551 -22.88 0.09 -44.37
N ARG A 552 -22.99 -1.25 -44.37
CA ARG A 552 -23.45 -2.01 -43.21
C ARG A 552 -22.53 -1.78 -42.00
N THR A 553 -21.22 -1.84 -42.21
CA THR A 553 -20.21 -1.59 -41.17
C THR A 553 -20.23 -0.15 -40.72
N ALA A 554 -20.32 0.82 -41.66
CA ALA A 554 -20.43 2.24 -41.31
C ALA A 554 -21.69 2.52 -40.48
N ARG A 555 -22.83 1.91 -40.82
CA ARG A 555 -24.07 2.04 -40.03
C ARG A 555 -23.91 1.51 -38.62
N GLN A 556 -23.24 0.36 -38.45
CA GLN A 556 -22.97 -0.19 -37.12
C GLN A 556 -22.09 0.74 -36.29
N LEU A 557 -20.97 1.22 -36.86
CA LEU A 557 -20.05 2.14 -36.19
C LEU A 557 -20.74 3.46 -35.82
N LEU A 558 -21.59 4.00 -36.69
CA LEU A 558 -22.37 5.21 -36.40
C LEU A 558 -23.39 4.96 -35.27
N SER A 559 -24.03 3.79 -35.24
CA SER A 559 -24.92 3.43 -34.13
C SER A 559 -24.17 3.34 -32.79
N GLU A 560 -22.94 2.82 -32.79
CA GLU A 560 -22.09 2.78 -31.58
C GLU A 560 -21.68 4.20 -31.14
N LEU A 561 -21.34 5.09 -32.08
CA LEU A 561 -21.03 6.50 -31.79
C LEU A 561 -22.25 7.29 -31.27
N GLU A 562 -23.45 6.97 -31.75
CA GLU A 562 -24.70 7.55 -31.27
C GLU A 562 -25.01 7.10 -29.84
N GLN A 563 -24.76 5.83 -29.51
CA GLN A 563 -24.86 5.33 -28.14
C GLN A 563 -23.86 6.01 -27.18
N LEU A 564 -22.69 6.43 -27.68
CA LEU A 564 -21.72 7.24 -26.92
C LEU A 564 -22.11 8.73 -26.85
N GLY A 565 -23.21 9.14 -27.49
CA GLY A 565 -23.69 10.52 -27.52
C GLY A 565 -22.82 11.48 -28.35
N LEU A 566 -21.88 10.96 -29.13
CA LEU A 566 -20.94 11.75 -29.95
C LEU A 566 -21.57 12.26 -31.25
N ILE A 567 -22.57 11.52 -31.74
CA ILE A 567 -23.36 11.89 -32.91
C ILE A 567 -24.84 11.64 -32.63
N HIS A 568 -25.72 12.24 -33.43
CA HIS A 568 -27.15 11.96 -33.38
C HIS A 568 -27.78 12.04 -34.77
N ARG A 569 -29.00 11.52 -34.89
CA ARG A 569 -29.87 11.70 -36.07
C ARG A 569 -31.03 12.62 -35.72
N GLU A 570 -31.24 13.66 -36.52
CA GLU A 570 -32.38 14.57 -36.40
C GLU A 570 -33.72 13.87 -36.70
N SER A 571 -33.73 12.87 -37.58
CA SER A 571 -34.88 12.00 -37.87
C SER A 571 -34.45 10.64 -38.45
N PRO A 572 -35.34 9.63 -38.53
CA PRO A 572 -35.02 8.32 -39.11
C PRO A 572 -34.50 8.37 -40.55
N ARG A 573 -34.88 9.43 -41.29
CA ARG A 573 -34.48 9.69 -42.69
C ARG A 573 -33.39 10.75 -42.83
N SER A 574 -32.97 11.43 -41.75
CA SER A 574 -31.89 12.43 -41.81
C SER A 574 -30.50 11.76 -41.84
N GLY A 575 -29.52 12.56 -42.23
CA GLY A 575 -28.10 12.24 -42.06
C GLY A 575 -27.66 12.33 -40.58
N TRP A 576 -26.41 11.97 -40.35
CA TRP A 576 -25.74 11.98 -39.06
C TRP A 576 -25.07 13.32 -38.81
N MET A 577 -25.18 13.84 -37.60
CA MET A 577 -24.58 15.10 -37.18
C MET A 577 -23.74 14.89 -35.92
N LEU A 578 -22.69 15.69 -35.75
CA LEU A 578 -21.99 15.76 -34.47
C LEU A 578 -22.94 16.32 -33.41
N THR A 579 -22.87 15.77 -32.21
CA THR A 579 -23.51 16.38 -31.06
C THR A 579 -22.67 17.58 -30.64
N SER A 580 -23.24 18.79 -30.66
CA SER A 580 -22.57 19.96 -30.05
C SER A 580 -22.31 19.67 -28.58
N PRO A 581 -21.16 20.11 -28.01
CA PRO A 581 -20.94 20.01 -26.57
C PRO A 581 -22.12 20.67 -25.86
N ALA A 582 -22.70 19.96 -24.89
CA ALA A 582 -23.81 20.48 -24.11
C ALA A 582 -23.36 21.79 -23.45
N PRO A 583 -24.19 22.85 -23.42
CA PRO A 583 -23.91 23.99 -22.56
C PRO A 583 -23.79 23.46 -21.13
N ALA A 584 -22.68 23.78 -20.46
CA ALA A 584 -22.50 23.48 -19.05
C ALA A 584 -23.77 23.95 -18.31
N HIS A 585 -24.37 23.07 -17.51
CA HIS A 585 -25.49 23.43 -16.67
C HIS A 585 -25.06 24.60 -15.79
N THR A 586 -25.56 25.80 -16.12
CA THR A 586 -25.60 26.92 -15.20
C THR A 586 -26.37 26.41 -14.00
N SER A 587 -25.68 26.27 -12.88
CA SER A 587 -26.28 26.12 -11.57
C SER A 587 -27.41 27.14 -11.49
N THR A 588 -28.64 26.64 -11.39
CA THR A 588 -29.84 27.45 -11.15
C THR A 588 -29.58 28.21 -9.87
N LEU A 589 -29.18 29.48 -10.01
CA LEU A 589 -29.23 30.45 -8.93
C LEU A 589 -30.65 30.41 -8.40
N MET A 590 -30.78 30.12 -7.11
CA MET A 590 -32.02 30.32 -6.37
C MET A 590 -32.55 31.72 -6.71
N GLU A 591 -33.75 31.77 -7.26
CA GLU A 591 -34.54 33.00 -7.31
C GLU A 591 -34.76 33.43 -5.85
N GLU A 592 -34.08 34.51 -5.43
CA GLU A 592 -34.44 35.23 -4.22
C GLU A 592 -35.89 35.70 -4.34
N PRO A 593 -36.72 35.55 -3.30
CA PRO A 593 -38.06 36.09 -3.31
C PRO A 593 -37.97 37.62 -3.28
N ILE A 594 -38.65 38.24 -4.23
CA ILE A 594 -38.93 39.67 -4.22
C ILE A 594 -39.80 39.97 -3.00
N ASP A 595 -39.21 40.53 -1.95
CA ASP A 595 -39.94 41.11 -0.84
C ASP A 595 -40.71 42.33 -1.33
N ALA A 596 -42.03 42.25 -1.21
CA ALA A 596 -42.92 43.40 -1.24
C ALA A 596 -43.14 43.88 0.20
N ASN A 597 -42.43 44.95 0.58
CA ASN A 597 -42.94 46.06 1.39
C ASN A 597 -41.93 47.21 1.43
#